data_AF-A0A8G1ZCH8-F1
#
_entry.id   AF-A0A8G1ZCH8-F1
#
_cell.length_a   1.000
_cell.length_b   1.000
_cell.length_c   1.000
_cell.angle_alpha   90.00
_cell.angle_beta   90.00
_cell.angle_gamma   90.00
#
_symmetry.space_group_name_H-M   'P 1'
#
loop_
_entity.id
_entity.type
_entity.pdbx_description
1 polymer ?
#
loop_
_entity_poly.entity_id
_entity_poly.type
_entity_poly.pdbx_seq_one_letter_code
_entity_poly.pdbx_strand_id
1 'polypeptide(L)'
;MLDENVELLEAIVSNDDNLTYGAIVSVHTGPDESITALTGHGVEELTDMLSQARLTTKAWHQFLDDFIDDPELAARFKAHKPR
;
A
#
# COMPACT_ATOMS: atom_id res chain seq x y z
N MET A 1 3.66 10.72 9.21
CA MET A 1 3.93 10.24 7.83
C MET A 1 4.38 8.79 7.98
N LEU A 2 3.92 7.89 7.12
CA LEU A 2 4.25 6.46 7.20
C LEU A 2 5.77 6.27 7.05
N ASP A 3 6.42 5.60 8.01
CA ASP A 3 7.85 5.24 7.92
C ASP A 3 8.01 3.91 7.16
N GLU A 4 7.48 3.88 5.94
CA GLU A 4 7.38 2.68 5.11
C GLU A 4 8.13 2.85 3.80
N ASN A 5 8.42 1.72 3.15
CA ASN A 5 9.06 1.73 1.84
C ASN A 5 8.07 2.36 0.82
N VAL A 6 8.49 3.41 0.12
CA VAL A 6 7.65 4.14 -0.84
C VAL A 6 7.12 3.22 -1.94
N GLU A 7 7.94 2.33 -2.48
CA GLU A 7 7.56 1.40 -3.55
C GLU A 7 6.53 0.36 -3.08
N LEU A 8 6.57 -0.03 -1.79
CA LEU A 8 5.53 -0.85 -1.19
C LEU A 8 4.21 -0.09 -1.12
N LEU A 9 4.24 1.16 -0.67
CA LEU A 9 3.04 1.99 -0.57
C LEU A 9 2.44 2.23 -1.96
N GLU A 10 3.28 2.56 -2.95
CA GLU A 10 2.87 2.74 -4.35
C GLU A 10 2.25 1.46 -4.93
N ALA A 11 2.83 0.29 -4.66
CA ALA A 11 2.27 -0.98 -5.11
C ALA A 11 0.87 -1.24 -4.51
N ILE A 12 0.66 -0.91 -3.23
CA ILE A 12 -0.64 -1.05 -2.58
C ILE A 12 -1.65 -0.04 -3.14
N VAL A 13 -1.28 1.24 -3.30
CA VAL A 13 -2.21 2.27 -3.78
C VAL A 13 -2.44 2.26 -5.29
N SER A 14 -1.65 1.46 -6.04
CA SER A 14 -1.85 1.27 -7.48
C SER A 14 -3.14 0.52 -7.80
N ASN A 15 -3.69 -0.22 -6.85
CA ASN A 15 -5.00 -0.85 -6.94
C ASN A 15 -5.93 -0.12 -5.97
N ASP A 16 -6.92 0.59 -6.50
CA ASP A 16 -7.83 1.43 -5.72
C ASP A 16 -8.84 0.62 -4.89
N ASP A 17 -9.07 -0.64 -5.24
CA ASP A 17 -9.90 -1.57 -4.46
C ASP A 17 -9.22 -2.04 -3.16
N ASN A 18 -7.92 -1.77 -2.99
CA ASN A 18 -7.18 -2.15 -1.77
C ASN A 18 -7.57 -1.31 -0.55
N LEU A 19 -8.12 -0.11 -0.74
CA LEU A 19 -8.51 0.81 0.32
C LEU A 19 -9.97 1.24 0.18
N THR A 20 -10.54 1.78 1.25
CA THR A 20 -11.93 2.26 1.21
C THR A 20 -12.12 3.41 0.20
N TYR A 21 -13.33 3.52 -0.35
CA TYR A 21 -13.66 4.59 -1.28
C TYR A 21 -13.38 5.98 -0.69
N GLY A 22 -12.61 6.79 -1.42
CA GLY A 22 -12.16 8.11 -0.96
C GLY A 22 -10.88 8.08 -0.11
N ALA A 23 -10.27 6.93 0.13
CA ALA A 23 -8.94 6.82 0.71
C ALA A 23 -7.85 7.29 -0.27
N ILE A 24 -7.97 6.87 -1.54
CA ILE A 24 -7.08 7.26 -2.64
C ILE A 24 -7.76 8.34 -3.47
N VAL A 25 -7.01 9.40 -3.80
CA VAL A 25 -7.47 10.49 -4.67
C VAL A 25 -6.44 10.77 -5.76
N SER A 26 -6.92 11.09 -6.95
CA SER A 26 -6.09 11.60 -8.03
C SER A 26 -6.20 13.11 -8.09
N VAL A 27 -5.07 13.81 -7.93
CA VAL A 27 -4.99 15.26 -7.98
C VAL A 27 -4.39 15.65 -9.33
N HIS A 28 -5.23 16.20 -10.20
CA HIS A 28 -4.78 16.68 -11.52
C HIS A 28 -4.02 18.00 -11.36
N THR A 29 -2.75 17.99 -11.75
CA THR A 29 -1.88 19.19 -11.78
C THR A 29 -1.75 19.78 -13.17
N GLY A 30 -2.22 19.08 -14.21
CA GLY A 30 -2.28 19.52 -15.59
C GLY A 30 -3.20 18.64 -16.44
N PRO A 31 -3.29 18.89 -17.76
CA PRO A 31 -4.17 18.15 -18.66
C PRO A 31 -3.89 16.64 -18.69
N ASP A 32 -2.62 16.26 -18.62
CA ASP A 32 -2.15 14.87 -18.66
C ASP A 32 -1.30 14.50 -17.42
N GLU A 33 -1.31 15.37 -16.41
CA GLU A 33 -0.53 15.19 -15.18
C GLU A 33 -1.45 15.03 -13.99
N SER A 34 -1.30 13.92 -13.29
CA SER A 34 -1.98 13.66 -12.03
C SER A 34 -1.04 13.04 -11.02
N ILE A 35 -1.27 13.37 -9.75
CA ILE A 35 -0.57 12.77 -8.62
C ILE A 35 -1.57 11.93 -7.84
N THR A 36 -1.23 10.67 -7.58
CA THR A 36 -1.97 9.84 -6.63
C THR A 36 -1.63 10.27 -5.22
N ALA A 37 -2.63 10.57 -4.42
CA ALA A 37 -2.48 10.98 -3.02
C ALA A 37 -3.43 10.18 -2.12
N LEU A 38 -3.09 10.11 -0.83
CA LEU A 38 -3.94 9.53 0.21
C LEU A 38 -4.61 10.63 1.02
N THR A 39 -5.89 10.44 1.33
CA THR A 39 -6.57 11.27 2.32
C THR A 39 -6.06 10.93 3.72
N GLY A 40 -6.34 11.79 4.70
CA GLY A 40 -6.00 11.50 6.10
C GLY A 40 -6.56 10.16 6.57
N HIS A 41 -7.80 9.84 6.17
CA HIS A 41 -8.43 8.56 6.46
C HIS A 41 -7.70 7.40 5.77
N GLY A 42 -7.33 7.55 4.49
CA GLY A 42 -6.56 6.52 3.79
C GLY A 42 -5.18 6.23 4.41
N VAL A 43 -4.53 7.25 4.99
CA VAL A 43 -3.29 7.06 5.74
C VAL A 43 -3.53 6.26 7.03
N GLU A 44 -4.60 6.54 7.76
CA GLU A 44 -4.97 5.78 8.97
C GLU A 44 -5.31 4.32 8.64
N GLU A 45 -6.15 4.09 7.62
CA GLU A 45 -6.52 2.75 7.15
C GLU A 45 -5.28 1.93 6.77
N LEU A 46 -4.38 2.52 5.95
CA LEU A 46 -3.16 1.85 5.53
C LEU A 46 -2.21 1.58 6.72
N THR A 47 -2.18 2.49 7.72
CA THR A 47 -1.41 2.28 8.96
C THR A 47 -1.92 1.05 9.72
N ASP A 48 -3.24 0.91 9.85
CA ASP A 48 -3.86 -0.21 10.57
C ASP A 48 -3.64 -1.54 9.84
N MET A 49 -3.82 -1.56 8.51
CA MET A 49 -3.56 -2.72 7.66
C MET A 49 -2.11 -3.22 7.81
N LEU A 50 -1.14 -2.31 7.69
CA LEU A 50 0.28 -2.64 7.83
C LEU A 50 0.60 -3.11 9.25
N SER A 51 0.01 -2.48 10.27
CA SER A 51 0.19 -2.91 11.67
C SER A 51 -0.28 -4.35 11.90
N GLN A 52 -1.40 -4.76 11.31
CA GLN A 52 -1.87 -6.14 11.37
C GLN A 52 -0.98 -7.10 10.58
N ALA A 53 -0.56 -6.70 9.37
CA ALA A 53 0.31 -7.51 8.52
C ALA A 53 1.67 -7.79 9.18
N ARG A 54 2.23 -6.84 9.92
CA ARG A 54 3.56 -6.96 10.56
C ARG A 54 3.58 -7.87 11.79
N LEU A 55 2.42 -8.29 12.33
CA LEU A 55 2.36 -9.11 13.56
C LEU A 55 3.11 -10.44 13.45
N THR A 56 3.10 -11.07 12.27
CA THR A 56 3.82 -12.33 12.04
C THR A 56 4.33 -12.40 10.59
N THR A 57 5.39 -13.17 10.34
CA THR A 57 5.86 -13.43 8.97
C THR A 57 4.77 -14.02 8.08
N LYS A 58 3.89 -14.87 8.64
CA LYS A 58 2.77 -15.46 7.89
C LYS A 58 1.74 -14.39 7.49
N ALA A 59 1.35 -13.53 8.43
CA ALA A 59 0.43 -12.42 8.16
C ALA A 59 1.02 -11.46 7.13
N TRP A 60 2.32 -11.19 7.22
CA TRP A 60 3.03 -10.35 6.26
C TRP A 60 3.01 -10.96 4.86
N HIS A 61 3.30 -12.26 4.73
CA HIS A 61 3.29 -12.93 3.44
C HIS A 61 1.89 -13.00 2.84
N GLN A 62 0.85 -13.24 3.64
CA GLN A 62 -0.54 -13.24 3.20
C GLN A 62 -0.97 -11.84 2.74
N PHE A 63 -0.65 -10.81 3.51
CA PHE A 63 -0.92 -9.42 3.14
C PHE A 63 -0.30 -9.05 1.79
N LEU A 64 0.95 -9.43 1.55
CA LEU A 64 1.60 -9.18 0.26
C LEU A 64 0.96 -9.95 -0.90
N ASP A 65 0.38 -11.13 -0.67
CA ASP A 65 -0.37 -11.86 -1.71
C ASP A 65 -1.74 -11.24 -2.00
N ASP A 66 -2.38 -10.65 -0.99
CA ASP A 66 -3.73 -10.12 -1.11
C ASP A 66 -3.76 -8.69 -1.66
N PHE A 67 -2.73 -7.88 -1.38
CA PHE A 67 -2.73 -6.43 -1.65
C PHE A 67 -1.66 -5.97 -2.65
N ILE A 68 -0.82 -6.85 -3.19
CA ILE A 68 0.14 -6.50 -4.25
C ILE A 68 -0.14 -7.36 -5.49
N ASP A 69 -0.60 -6.71 -6.56
CA ASP A 69 -0.94 -7.38 -7.81
C ASP A 69 0.29 -7.91 -8.58
N ASP A 70 1.46 -7.26 -8.43
CA ASP A 70 2.70 -7.70 -9.07
C ASP A 70 3.37 -8.83 -8.24
N PRO A 71 3.40 -10.07 -8.75
CA PRO A 71 3.96 -11.20 -8.02
C PRO A 71 5.48 -11.12 -7.82
N GLU A 72 6.22 -10.44 -8.72
CA GLU A 72 7.66 -10.25 -8.57
C GLU A 72 7.96 -9.26 -7.43
N LEU A 73 7.19 -8.17 -7.36
CA LEU A 73 7.27 -7.22 -6.24
C LEU A 73 6.89 -7.89 -4.91
N ALA A 74 5.78 -8.63 -4.88
CA ALA A 74 5.36 -9.37 -3.70
C ALA A 74 6.45 -10.33 -3.23
N ALA A 75 7.04 -11.13 -4.12
CA ALA A 75 8.14 -12.05 -3.79
C ALA A 75 9.37 -11.32 -3.21
N ARG A 76 9.73 -10.16 -3.77
CA ARG A 76 10.85 -9.35 -3.28
C ARG A 76 10.60 -8.80 -1.88
N PHE A 77 9.39 -8.34 -1.58
CA PHE A 77 9.04 -7.88 -0.23
C PHE A 77 8.93 -9.04 0.77
N LYS A 78 8.53 -10.24 0.35
CA LYS A 78 8.51 -11.45 1.19
C LYS A 78 9.90 -11.93 1.61
N ALA A 79 10.93 -11.65 0.80
CA ALA A 79 12.32 -12.01 1.10
C ALA A 79 12.88 -11.22 2.30
N HIS A 80 12.25 -10.10 2.67
CA HIS A 80 12.64 -9.29 3.82
C HIS A 80 11.77 -9.67 5.04
N LYS A 81 12.36 -9.66 6.24
CA LYS A 81 11.58 -9.85 7.46
C LYS A 81 10.61 -8.67 7.66
N PRO A 82 9.43 -8.91 8.27
CA PRO A 82 8.58 -7.83 8.72
C PRO A 82 9.40 -6.89 9.63
N ARG A 83 9.30 -5.58 9.38
CA ARG A 83 9.93 -4.56 10.23
C ARG A 83 9.38 -4.57 11.64
#